data_AF-A0A7J4RRE1-F1
#
_entry.id   AF-A0A7J4RRE1-F1
#
_cell.length_a   1.000
_cell.length_b   1.000
_cell.length_c   1.000
_cell.angle_alpha   90.00
_cell.angle_beta   90.00
_cell.angle_gamma   90.00
#
_symmetry.space_group_name_H-M   'P 1'
#
loop_
_entity.id
_entity.type
_entity.pdbx_description
1 polymer ?
#
loop_
_entity_poly.entity_id
_entity_poly.type
_entity_poly.pdbx_seq_one_letter_code
_entity_poly.pdbx_strand_id
1 'polypeptide(L)'
;MNLKTISGISIVVLLLGVVSSSNHAAYASGTNDSIILKKDLRQIMNDYKAALDKAKAEFLSSIKKANADAKLAVQKGIPMDEINALTKAAITKARAELKLDIQKAKIEAKSVLLQLKAAVDRNNPL
;
A
#
# COMPACT_ATOMS: atom_id res chain seq x y z
N MET A 1 14.00 -14.66 -26.85
CA MET A 1 13.02 -14.10 -25.88
C MET A 1 13.67 -12.91 -25.18
N ASN A 2 13.27 -11.69 -25.55
CA ASN A 2 13.80 -10.46 -24.98
C ASN A 2 12.65 -9.47 -24.75
N LEU A 3 12.45 -9.09 -23.48
CA LEU A 3 11.90 -7.83 -22.92
C LEU A 3 11.59 -8.13 -21.44
N LYS A 4 12.61 -8.14 -20.57
CA LYS A 4 12.86 -7.07 -19.58
C LYS A 4 11.80 -5.95 -19.53
N THR A 5 11.41 -5.66 -18.29
CA THR A 5 11.01 -4.34 -17.73
C THR A 5 9.51 -4.14 -17.45
N ILE A 6 9.15 -4.42 -16.18
CA ILE A 6 8.26 -3.62 -15.31
C ILE A 6 6.90 -3.20 -15.91
N SER A 7 5.87 -4.01 -15.66
CA SER A 7 4.47 -3.53 -15.64
C SER A 7 3.98 -3.43 -14.19
N GLY A 8 4.72 -2.70 -13.35
CA GLY A 8 4.35 -2.36 -11.96
C GLY A 8 3.71 -0.96 -11.82
N ILE A 9 3.61 -0.21 -12.91
CA ILE A 9 3.15 1.20 -12.90
C ILE A 9 1.65 1.32 -13.20
N SER A 10 0.99 0.28 -13.71
CA SER A 10 -0.37 0.40 -14.26
C SER A 10 -1.50 0.55 -13.22
N ILE A 11 -1.27 0.20 -11.94
CA ILE A 11 -2.36 0.26 -10.92
C ILE A 11 -2.48 1.65 -10.28
N VAL A 12 -1.40 2.45 -10.27
CA VAL A 12 -1.43 3.81 -9.73
C VAL A 12 -2.22 4.75 -10.64
N VAL A 13 -2.23 4.50 -11.95
CA VAL A 13 -2.97 5.30 -12.94
C VAL A 13 -4.47 5.00 -12.93
N LEU A 14 -4.89 3.77 -12.63
CA LEU A 14 -6.31 3.40 -12.64
C LEU A 14 -7.15 4.04 -11.52
N LEU A 15 -6.52 4.48 -10.42
CA LEU A 15 -7.21 5.17 -9.33
C LEU A 15 -7.36 6.68 -9.54
N LEU A 16 -6.63 7.27 -10.49
CA LEU A 16 -6.74 8.69 -10.85
C LEU A 16 -7.77 8.94 -11.97
N GLY A 17 -8.12 7.92 -12.76
CA GLY A 17 -9.02 8.06 -13.93
C GLY A 17 -10.53 8.07 -13.65
N VAL A 18 -10.97 7.81 -12.41
CA VAL A 18 -12.42 7.69 -12.08
C VAL A 18 -12.99 8.95 -11.42
N VAL A 19 -12.23 10.04 -11.33
CA VAL A 19 -12.69 11.31 -10.72
C VAL A 19 -12.68 12.50 -11.68
N SER A 20 -12.37 12.28 -12.97
CA SER A 20 -12.19 13.37 -13.94
C SER A 20 -13.42 13.77 -14.74
N SER A 21 -14.61 13.21 -14.47
CA SER A 21 -15.84 13.70 -15.11
C SER A 21 -16.72 14.42 -14.09
N SER A 22 -16.80 15.75 -14.27
CA SER A 22 -17.76 16.71 -13.68
C SER A 22 -17.22 17.50 -12.49
N ASN A 23 -17.13 18.82 -12.71
CA ASN A 23 -16.87 19.91 -11.76
C ASN A 23 -15.40 20.34 -11.61
N HIS A 24 -14.83 20.73 -12.75
CA HIS A 24 -13.63 21.54 -12.89
C HIS A 24 -13.91 23.02 -12.52
N ALA A 25 -14.40 23.30 -11.30
CA ALA A 25 -14.63 24.69 -10.85
C ALA A 25 -14.72 24.76 -9.32
N ALA A 26 -13.59 24.85 -8.62
CA ALA A 26 -13.52 25.41 -7.25
C ALA A 26 -12.09 25.56 -6.69
N TYR A 27 -11.07 24.85 -7.21
CA TYR A 27 -9.77 24.75 -6.53
C TYR A 27 -8.74 25.86 -6.86
N ALA A 28 -9.19 27.04 -7.28
CA ALA A 28 -8.32 28.15 -7.68
C ALA A 28 -8.41 29.36 -6.73
N SER A 29 -8.84 29.20 -5.48
CA SER A 29 -8.77 30.29 -4.50
C SER A 29 -7.52 30.16 -3.64
N GLY A 30 -6.66 31.19 -3.65
CA GLY A 30 -5.47 31.33 -2.81
C GLY A 30 -5.78 31.64 -1.35
N THR A 31 -6.85 31.07 -0.79
CA THR A 31 -7.25 31.22 0.61
C THR A 31 -6.56 30.17 1.49
N ASN A 32 -6.40 30.48 2.79
CA ASN A 32 -5.75 29.61 3.78
C ASN A 32 -6.31 28.17 3.79
N ASP A 33 -7.57 27.98 3.46
CA ASP A 33 -8.23 26.67 3.37
C ASP A 33 -7.62 25.78 2.28
N SER A 34 -7.24 26.36 1.13
CA SER A 34 -6.58 25.64 0.01
C SER A 34 -5.18 25.14 0.39
N ILE A 35 -4.47 25.89 1.24
CA ILE A 35 -3.13 25.52 1.74
C ILE A 35 -3.24 24.40 2.78
N ILE A 36 -4.23 24.48 3.67
CA ILE A 36 -4.50 23.46 4.69
C ILE A 36 -4.90 22.13 4.01
N LEU A 37 -5.83 22.16 3.05
CA LEU A 37 -6.22 20.99 2.24
C LEU A 37 -5.05 20.32 1.52
N LYS A 38 -4.15 21.11 0.91
CA LYS A 38 -2.94 20.57 0.25
C LYS A 38 -1.95 19.97 1.24
N LYS A 39 -1.91 20.44 2.49
CA LYS A 39 -1.08 19.86 3.54
C LYS A 39 -1.66 18.53 4.02
N ASP A 40 -2.98 18.48 4.25
CA ASP A 40 -3.67 17.29 4.72
C ASP A 40 -3.64 16.16 3.68
N LEU A 41 -3.85 16.47 2.40
CA LEU A 41 -3.70 15.50 1.30
C LEU A 41 -2.28 14.94 1.22
N ARG A 42 -1.25 15.80 1.37
CA ARG A 42 0.15 15.34 1.39
C ARG A 42 0.42 14.43 2.58
N GLN A 43 -0.15 14.74 3.75
CA GLN A 43 0.00 13.91 4.93
C GLN A 43 -0.63 12.52 4.71
N ILE A 44 -1.87 12.46 4.19
CA ILE A 44 -2.55 11.19 3.88
C ILE A 44 -1.74 10.34 2.90
N MET A 45 -1.15 10.97 1.87
CA MET A 45 -0.28 10.27 0.92
C MET A 45 1.00 9.74 1.57
N ASN A 46 1.62 10.53 2.46
CA ASN A 46 2.82 10.13 3.18
C ASN A 46 2.54 8.98 4.15
N ASP A 47 1.43 9.03 4.88
CA ASP A 47 1.03 7.98 5.82
C ASP A 47 0.71 6.68 5.08
N TYR A 48 -0.01 6.78 3.95
CA TYR A 48 -0.26 5.63 3.08
C TYR A 48 1.05 5.02 2.56
N LYS A 49 1.99 5.86 2.10
CA LYS A 49 3.30 5.39 1.65
C LYS A 49 4.10 4.72 2.77
N ALA A 50 4.12 5.31 3.96
CA ALA A 50 4.79 4.75 5.13
C ALA A 50 4.20 3.38 5.50
N ALA A 51 2.88 3.23 5.46
CA ALA A 51 2.21 1.95 5.69
C ALA A 51 2.58 0.89 4.65
N LEU A 52 2.65 1.26 3.36
CA LEU A 52 3.12 0.36 2.30
C LEU A 52 4.58 -0.07 2.49
N ASP A 53 5.45 0.87 2.85
CA ASP A 53 6.87 0.59 3.04
C ASP A 53 7.10 -0.28 4.28
N LYS A 54 6.33 -0.08 5.36
CA LYS A 54 6.29 -0.96 6.53
C LYS A 54 5.84 -2.37 6.16
N ALA A 55 4.73 -2.52 5.44
CA ALA A 55 4.22 -3.84 5.04
C ALA A 55 5.22 -4.60 4.16
N LYS A 56 5.92 -3.89 3.24
CA LYS A 56 7.01 -4.49 2.44
C LYS A 56 8.20 -4.91 3.31
N ALA A 57 8.59 -4.08 4.28
CA ALA A 57 9.70 -4.40 5.17
C ALA A 57 9.40 -5.64 6.03
N GLU A 58 8.18 -5.74 6.56
CA GLU A 58 7.70 -6.91 7.31
C GLU A 58 7.67 -8.17 6.43
N PHE A 59 7.17 -8.06 5.20
CA PHE A 59 7.22 -9.14 4.23
C PHE A 59 8.66 -9.62 3.99
N LEU A 60 9.60 -8.71 3.69
CA LEU A 60 11.01 -9.05 3.47
C LEU A 60 11.64 -9.68 4.71
N SER A 61 11.29 -9.22 5.91
CA SER A 61 11.73 -9.81 7.17
C SER A 61 11.25 -11.25 7.31
N SER A 62 9.97 -11.52 7.03
CA SER A 62 9.39 -12.87 7.04
C SER A 62 10.07 -13.80 6.02
N ILE A 63 10.40 -13.31 4.83
CA ILE A 63 11.16 -14.10 3.82
C ILE A 63 12.57 -14.42 4.32
N LYS A 64 13.28 -13.43 4.89
CA LYS A 64 14.62 -13.64 5.47
C LYS A 64 14.59 -14.69 6.58
N LYS A 65 13.59 -14.64 7.46
CA LYS A 65 13.39 -15.62 8.52
C LYS A 65 13.12 -17.01 7.96
N ALA A 66 12.19 -17.14 7.01
CA ALA A 66 11.90 -18.43 6.36
C ALA A 66 13.15 -19.05 5.71
N ASN A 67 13.99 -18.24 5.06
CA ASN A 67 15.24 -18.71 4.47
C ASN A 67 16.29 -19.10 5.53
N ALA A 68 16.37 -18.38 6.65
CA ALA A 68 17.25 -18.73 7.76
C ALA A 68 16.81 -20.05 8.41
N ASP A 69 15.50 -20.23 8.62
CA ASP A 69 14.91 -21.45 9.16
C ASP A 69 15.16 -22.63 8.22
N ALA A 70 15.03 -22.44 6.90
CA ALA A 70 15.37 -23.45 5.90
C ALA A 70 16.85 -23.85 5.97
N LYS A 71 17.77 -22.89 6.10
CA LYS A 71 19.21 -23.17 6.24
C LYS A 71 19.52 -23.96 7.51
N LEU A 72 18.89 -23.61 8.63
CA LEU A 72 19.03 -24.34 9.89
C LEU A 72 18.44 -25.75 9.79
N ALA A 73 17.32 -25.92 9.08
CA ALA A 73 16.71 -27.23 8.86
C ALA A 73 17.59 -28.16 8.03
N VAL A 74 18.25 -27.63 6.98
CA VAL A 74 19.25 -28.39 6.20
C VAL A 74 20.40 -28.85 7.10
N GLN A 75 20.92 -27.98 7.98
CA GLN A 75 21.99 -28.33 8.92
C GLN A 75 21.57 -29.41 9.94
N LYS A 76 20.27 -29.49 10.25
CA LYS A 76 19.69 -30.51 11.14
C LYS A 76 19.34 -31.82 10.42
N GLY A 77 19.60 -31.91 9.12
CA GLY A 77 19.30 -33.11 8.32
C GLY A 77 17.81 -33.32 8.05
N ILE A 78 16.99 -32.27 8.11
CA ILE A 78 15.56 -32.37 7.75
C ILE A 78 15.45 -32.64 6.24
N PRO A 79 14.56 -33.55 5.81
CA PRO A 79 14.32 -33.82 4.39
C PRO A 79 14.00 -32.55 3.59
N MET A 80 14.58 -32.42 2.39
CA MET A 80 14.48 -31.19 1.59
C MET A 80 13.04 -30.90 1.12
N ASP A 81 12.24 -31.93 0.91
CA ASP A 81 10.82 -31.83 0.61
C ASP A 81 10.01 -31.21 1.75
N GLU A 82 10.28 -31.59 3.00
CA GLU A 82 9.68 -30.97 4.19
C GLU A 82 10.11 -29.51 4.33
N ILE A 83 11.40 -29.21 4.13
CA ILE A 83 11.93 -27.84 4.16
C ILE A 83 11.24 -26.97 3.10
N ASN A 84 11.07 -27.49 1.89
CA ASN A 84 10.41 -26.79 0.80
C ASN A 84 8.92 -26.55 1.11
N ALA A 85 8.22 -27.52 1.69
CA ALA A 85 6.83 -27.37 2.10
C ALA A 85 6.66 -26.29 3.17
N LEU A 86 7.49 -26.31 4.22
CA LEU A 86 7.49 -25.33 5.32
C LEU A 86 7.83 -23.93 4.81
N THR A 87 8.87 -23.81 3.99
CA THR A 87 9.29 -22.53 3.42
C THR A 87 8.20 -21.96 2.52
N LYS A 88 7.58 -22.79 1.67
CA LYS A 88 6.46 -22.38 0.81
C LYS A 88 5.26 -21.92 1.63
N ALA A 89 4.91 -22.62 2.70
CA ALA A 89 3.83 -22.23 3.60
C ALA A 89 4.13 -20.87 4.27
N ALA A 90 5.34 -20.67 4.78
CA ALA A 90 5.78 -19.42 5.38
C ALA A 90 5.72 -18.24 4.39
N ILE A 91 6.22 -18.43 3.16
CA ILE A 91 6.17 -17.41 2.09
C ILE A 91 4.71 -17.11 1.71
N THR A 92 3.85 -18.14 1.63
CA THR A 92 2.44 -17.97 1.30
C THR A 92 1.71 -17.16 2.38
N LYS A 93 1.98 -17.46 3.65
CA LYS A 93 1.45 -16.70 4.78
C LYS A 93 1.91 -15.24 4.73
N ALA A 94 3.21 -14.99 4.54
CA ALA A 94 3.75 -13.64 4.43
C ALA A 94 3.13 -12.84 3.27
N ARG A 95 2.83 -13.49 2.14
CA ARG A 95 2.12 -12.84 1.01
C ARG A 95 0.67 -12.49 1.37
N ALA A 96 -0.02 -13.36 2.11
CA ALA A 96 -1.38 -13.09 2.56
C ALA A 96 -1.42 -11.91 3.55
N GLU A 97 -0.48 -11.87 4.49
CA GLU A 97 -0.30 -10.76 5.44
C GLU A 97 -0.01 -9.45 4.71
N LEU A 98 0.96 -9.43 3.79
CA LEU A 98 1.24 -8.26 2.95
C LEU A 98 0.00 -7.74 2.21
N LYS A 99 -0.81 -8.64 1.64
CA LYS A 99 -2.05 -8.25 0.95
C LYS A 99 -3.05 -7.62 1.91
N LEU A 100 -3.21 -8.19 3.11
CA LEU A 100 -4.10 -7.65 4.14
C LEU A 100 -3.65 -6.27 4.60
N ASP A 101 -2.36 -6.07 4.84
CA ASP A 101 -1.85 -4.80 5.33
C ASP A 101 -1.93 -3.70 4.26
N ILE A 102 -1.69 -4.03 2.99
CA ILE A 102 -1.95 -3.11 1.87
C ILE A 102 -3.44 -2.75 1.79
N GLN A 103 -4.33 -3.73 1.99
CA GLN A 103 -5.78 -3.47 1.99
C GLN A 103 -6.19 -2.56 3.15
N LYS A 104 -5.68 -2.79 4.37
CA LYS A 104 -5.92 -1.94 5.53
C LYS A 104 -5.46 -0.51 5.26
N ALA A 105 -4.21 -0.33 4.81
CA ALA A 105 -3.67 0.98 4.46
C ALA A 105 -4.54 1.71 3.41
N LYS A 106 -5.07 0.97 2.42
CA LYS A 106 -5.97 1.54 1.41
C LYS A 106 -7.31 1.96 2.00
N ILE A 107 -7.90 1.16 2.89
CA ILE A 107 -9.16 1.46 3.56
C ILE A 107 -9.01 2.68 4.45
N GLU A 108 -7.94 2.75 5.24
CA GLU A 108 -7.63 3.89 6.10
C GLU A 108 -7.46 5.17 5.29
N ALA A 109 -6.62 5.16 4.24
CA ALA A 109 -6.45 6.32 3.38
C ALA A 109 -7.77 6.78 2.74
N LYS A 110 -8.61 5.84 2.29
CA LYS A 110 -9.94 6.16 1.72
C LYS A 110 -10.87 6.76 2.78
N SER A 111 -10.86 6.23 3.99
CA SER A 111 -11.68 6.74 5.10
C SER A 111 -11.30 8.19 5.43
N VAL A 112 -10.01 8.49 5.55
CA VAL A 112 -9.53 9.84 5.85
C VAL A 112 -9.85 10.80 4.70
N LEU A 113 -9.72 10.38 3.43
CA LEU A 113 -10.13 11.19 2.28
C LEU A 113 -11.64 11.50 2.28
N LEU A 114 -12.49 10.54 2.66
CA LEU A 114 -13.93 10.78 2.77
C LEU A 114 -14.27 11.77 3.88
N GLN A 115 -13.59 11.68 5.02
CA GLN A 115 -13.75 12.64 6.13
C GLN A 115 -13.31 14.05 5.71
N LEU A 116 -12.17 14.15 5.01
CA LEU A 116 -11.68 15.43 4.48
C LEU A 116 -12.69 16.03 3.50
N LYS A 117 -13.21 15.24 2.55
CA LYS A 117 -14.25 15.67 1.63
C LYS A 117 -15.49 16.19 2.37
N ALA A 118 -15.99 15.43 3.34
CA ALA A 118 -17.18 15.82 4.12
C ALA A 118 -16.95 17.06 5.00
N ALA A 119 -15.71 17.37 5.36
CA ALA A 119 -15.36 18.62 6.05
C ALA A 119 -15.37 19.81 5.08
N VAL A 120 -14.88 19.62 3.85
CA VAL A 120 -14.96 20.65 2.78
C VAL A 120 -16.41 20.94 2.42
N ASP A 121 -17.21 19.91 2.18
CA ASP A 121 -18.62 20.06 1.78
C ASP A 121 -19.44 20.77 2.88
N ARG A 122 -19.10 20.58 4.16
CA ARG A 122 -19.76 21.27 5.30
C ARG A 122 -19.35 22.73 5.48
N ASN A 123 -18.11 23.08 5.16
CA ASN A 123 -17.60 24.45 5.28
C ASN A 123 -17.84 25.30 4.02
N ASN A 124 -18.37 24.68 2.95
CA ASN A 124 -18.81 25.36 1.75
C ASN A 124 -20.19 24.81 1.31
N PRO A 125 -21.24 24.99 2.14
CA PRO A 125 -22.57 24.57 1.76
C PRO A 125 -23.05 25.48 0.62
N LEU A 126 -23.27 24.90 -0.56
CA LEU A 126 -24.09 25.53 -1.59
C LEU A 126 -25.52 25.73 -1.06
#